data_AF-A0A846WXL3-F1
#
_entry.id   AF-A0A846WXL3-F1
#
_cell.length_a   1.000
_cell.length_b   1.000
_cell.length_c   1.000
_cell.angle_alpha   90.00
_cell.angle_beta   90.00
_cell.angle_gamma   90.00
#
_symmetry.space_group_name_H-M   'P 1'
#
loop_
_entity.id
_entity.type
_entity.pdbx_description
1 polymer ?
#
loop_
_entity_poly.entity_id
_entity_poly.type
_entity_poly.pdbx_seq_one_letter_code
_entity_poly.pdbx_strand_id
1 'polypeptide(L)'
;MSTLLRPAALGLVFLGGAVGTFVRAEVGHWLPHTPFPWATFAVNMVGTFLLGGIVSALAQRPDDERHRRVRLLLGTGFCGGLTTYSAFALDIHGASPAVGALYAGATVLLGLVAALAGALSVPKVIPA
;
A
#
# COMPACT_ATOMS: atom_id res chain seq x y z
N MET A 1 5.28 7.64 -26.36
CA MET A 1 3.89 7.41 -25.91
C MET A 1 3.95 6.86 -24.49
N SER A 2 3.53 7.65 -23.49
CA SER A 2 3.65 7.28 -22.07
C SER A 2 2.90 5.96 -21.81
N THR A 3 3.49 5.09 -21.00
CA THR A 3 3.01 3.73 -20.69
C THR A 3 1.54 3.69 -20.23
N LEU A 4 1.03 4.80 -19.70
CA LEU A 4 -0.35 4.97 -19.22
C LEU A 4 -1.39 5.09 -20.33
N LEU A 5 -0.98 5.33 -21.59
CA LEU A 5 -1.90 5.42 -22.73
C LEU A 5 -2.22 4.05 -23.36
N ARG A 6 -1.66 2.96 -22.82
CA ARG A 6 -1.96 1.60 -23.30
C ARG A 6 -3.17 1.03 -22.55
N PRO A 7 -4.27 0.63 -23.22
CA PRO A 7 -5.46 0.10 -22.57
C PRO A 7 -5.19 -1.06 -21.59
N ALA A 8 -4.25 -1.94 -21.94
CA ALA A 8 -3.84 -3.04 -21.08
C ALA A 8 -3.21 -2.57 -19.75
N ALA A 9 -2.43 -1.47 -19.76
CA ALA A 9 -1.83 -0.92 -18.56
C ALA A 9 -2.90 -0.32 -17.62
N LEU A 10 -3.88 0.39 -18.20
CA LEU A 10 -5.02 0.93 -17.46
C LEU A 10 -5.87 -0.20 -16.85
N GLY A 11 -6.12 -1.28 -17.61
CA GLY A 11 -6.86 -2.44 -17.11
C GLY A 11 -6.20 -3.09 -15.91
N LEU A 12 -4.87 -3.17 -15.87
CA LEU A 12 -4.13 -3.71 -14.71
C LEU A 12 -4.26 -2.82 -13.48
N VAL A 13 -4.10 -1.50 -13.64
CA VAL A 13 -4.25 -0.56 -12.52
C VAL A 13 -5.69 -0.57 -12.00
N PHE A 14 -6.68 -0.57 -12.90
CA PHE A 14 -8.09 -0.63 -12.55
C PHE A 14 -8.43 -1.89 -11.77
N LEU A 15 -8.02 -3.07 -12.26
CA LEU A 15 -8.30 -4.34 -11.61
C LEU A 15 -7.67 -4.41 -10.21
N GLY A 16 -6.38 -4.05 -10.11
CA GLY A 16 -5.69 -4.02 -8.83
C GLY A 16 -6.34 -3.04 -7.86
N GLY A 17 -6.61 -1.82 -8.31
CA GLY A 17 -7.20 -0.75 -7.50
C GLY A 17 -8.61 -1.07 -7.01
N ALA A 18 -9.44 -1.70 -7.86
CA ALA A 18 -10.78 -2.14 -7.49
C ALA A 18 -10.72 -3.19 -6.36
N VAL A 19 -9.85 -4.20 -6.50
CA VAL A 19 -9.67 -5.23 -5.47
C VAL A 19 -9.10 -4.64 -4.18
N GLY A 20 -8.07 -3.79 -4.26
CA GLY A 20 -7.49 -3.14 -3.08
C GLY A 20 -8.50 -2.27 -2.33
N THR A 21 -9.30 -1.50 -3.06
CA THR A 21 -10.38 -0.68 -2.50
C THR A 21 -11.47 -1.51 -1.85
N PHE A 22 -11.87 -2.62 -2.48
CA PHE A 22 -12.86 -3.54 -1.92
C PHE A 22 -12.36 -4.16 -0.62
N VAL A 23 -11.12 -4.68 -0.59
CA VAL A 23 -10.51 -5.22 0.64
C VAL A 23 -10.46 -4.16 1.73
N ARG A 24 -10.06 -2.93 1.41
CA ARG A 24 -10.07 -1.82 2.38
C ARG A 24 -11.47 -1.54 2.93
N ALA A 25 -12.50 -1.56 2.07
CA ALA A 25 -13.88 -1.34 2.49
C ALA A 25 -14.37 -2.44 3.43
N GLU A 26 -14.09 -3.71 3.12
CA GLU A 26 -14.42 -4.85 3.97
C GLU A 26 -13.70 -4.77 5.32
N VAL A 27 -12.40 -4.46 5.33
CA VAL A 27 -11.64 -4.26 6.58
C VAL A 27 -12.27 -3.16 7.44
N GLY A 28 -12.77 -2.09 6.81
CA GLY A 28 -13.53 -1.03 7.49
C GLY A 28 -14.86 -1.50 8.08
N HIS A 29 -15.49 -2.53 7.51
CA HIS A 29 -16.71 -3.12 8.04
C HIS A 29 -16.46 -4.02 9.26
N TRP A 30 -15.33 -4.77 9.25
CA TRP A 30 -15.01 -5.73 10.31
C TRP A 30 -14.28 -5.13 11.51
N LEU A 31 -13.52 -4.05 11.33
CA LEU A 31 -12.76 -3.43 12.41
C LEU A 31 -13.57 -2.32 13.10
N PRO A 32 -13.43 -2.17 14.42
CA PRO A 32 -14.27 -1.26 15.18
C PRO A 32 -13.87 0.20 14.97
N HIS A 33 -14.88 1.07 14.92
CA HIS A 33 -14.70 2.52 15.01
C HIS A 33 -14.52 2.93 16.48
N THR A 34 -13.34 2.63 17.04
CA THR A 34 -12.93 3.07 18.39
C THR A 34 -12.12 4.37 18.30
N PRO A 35 -11.72 5.01 19.42
CA PRO A 35 -10.86 6.19 19.39
C PRO A 35 -9.55 6.01 18.59
N PHE A 36 -9.08 4.76 18.43
CA PHE A 36 -8.03 4.43 17.49
C PHE A 36 -8.61 3.94 16.15
N PRO A 37 -8.18 4.49 15.00
CA PRO A 37 -8.69 4.13 13.67
C PRO A 37 -8.04 2.85 13.13
N TRP A 38 -8.43 1.70 13.71
CA TRP A 38 -7.85 0.39 13.39
C TRP A 38 -7.90 0.03 11.91
N ALA A 39 -9.01 0.33 11.23
CA ALA A 39 -9.18 0.03 9.82
C ALA A 39 -8.14 0.74 8.96
N THR A 40 -8.08 2.07 9.03
CA THR A 40 -7.11 2.89 8.29
C THR A 40 -5.68 2.50 8.62
N PHE A 41 -5.38 2.29 9.90
CA PHE A 41 -4.06 1.87 10.34
C PHE A 41 -3.67 0.51 9.73
N ALA A 42 -4.52 -0.50 9.85
CA ALA A 42 -4.23 -1.86 9.37
C ALA A 42 -4.02 -1.90 7.86
N VAL A 43 -4.91 -1.29 7.06
CA VAL A 43 -4.79 -1.31 5.59
C VAL A 43 -3.54 -0.55 5.13
N ASN A 44 -3.17 0.54 5.81
CA ASN A 44 -1.95 1.28 5.50
C ASN A 44 -0.69 0.49 5.88
N MET A 45 -0.66 -0.19 7.03
CA MET A 45 0.49 -1.01 7.43
C MET A 45 0.69 -2.20 6.49
N VAL A 46 -0.38 -2.96 6.22
CA VAL A 46 -0.34 -4.13 5.33
C VAL A 46 0.01 -3.71 3.91
N GLY A 47 -0.65 -2.69 3.37
CA GLY A 47 -0.39 -2.22 2.01
C GLY A 47 1.03 -1.69 1.83
N THR A 48 1.57 -0.97 2.82
CA THR A 48 2.95 -0.47 2.82
C THR A 48 3.96 -1.61 2.91
N PHE A 49 3.73 -2.61 3.77
CA PHE A 49 4.56 -3.82 3.85
C PHE A 49 4.61 -4.56 2.51
N LEU A 50 3.44 -4.82 1.92
CA LEU A 50 3.34 -5.50 0.64
C LEU A 50 4.06 -4.72 -0.46
N LEU A 51 3.88 -3.40 -0.51
CA LEU A 51 4.54 -2.56 -1.51
C LEU A 51 6.07 -2.60 -1.36
N GLY A 52 6.59 -2.56 -0.14
CA GLY A 52 8.03 -2.70 0.13
C GLY A 52 8.59 -4.03 -0.40
N GLY A 53 7.88 -5.14 -0.14
CA GLY A 53 8.26 -6.45 -0.65
C GLY A 53 8.16 -6.55 -2.18
N ILE A 54 7.09 -6.04 -2.78
CA ILE A 54 6.90 -6.03 -4.24
C ILE A 54 8.03 -5.25 -4.92
N VAL A 55 8.32 -4.03 -4.45
CA VAL A 55 9.36 -3.19 -5.04
C VAL A 55 10.74 -3.84 -4.90
N SER A 56 11.06 -4.38 -3.72
CA SER A 56 12.32 -5.09 -3.47
C SER A 56 12.48 -6.31 -4.38
N ALA A 57 11.43 -7.14 -4.51
CA ALA A 57 11.46 -8.33 -5.37
C ALA A 57 11.63 -7.99 -6.86
N LEU A 58 10.98 -6.92 -7.32
CA LEU A 58 11.11 -6.48 -8.71
C LEU A 58 12.47 -5.84 -9.00
N ALA A 59 13.10 -5.20 -8.02
CA ALA A 59 14.41 -4.57 -8.17
C ALA A 59 15.56 -5.58 -8.33
N GLN A 60 15.36 -6.85 -7.96
CA GLN A 60 16.38 -7.90 -8.09
C GLN A 60 16.53 -8.45 -9.52
N ARG A 61 15.71 -8.00 -10.47
CA ARG A 61 15.72 -8.49 -11.86
C ARG A 61 15.68 -7.32 -12.86
N PRO A 62 16.14 -7.52 -14.11
CA PRO A 62 16.00 -6.52 -15.17
C PRO A 62 14.53 -6.11 -15.37
N ASP A 63 14.25 -4.82 -15.55
CA ASP A 63 12.89 -4.31 -15.76
C ASP A 63 12.39 -4.68 -17.17
N ASP A 64 11.70 -5.82 -17.26
CA ASP A 64 11.03 -6.27 -18.47
C ASP A 64 9.53 -5.91 -18.47
N GLU A 65 8.81 -6.31 -19.52
CA GLU A 65 7.37 -6.05 -19.61
C GLU A 65 6.56 -6.73 -18.50
N ARG A 66 6.95 -7.92 -18.06
CA ARG A 66 6.26 -8.65 -16.99
C ARG A 66 6.44 -7.93 -15.65
N HIS A 67 7.64 -7.49 -15.32
CA HIS A 67 7.92 -6.73 -14.08
C HIS A 67 7.10 -5.44 -14.04
N ARG A 68 7.00 -4.74 -15.17
CA ARG A 68 6.16 -3.56 -15.31
C ARG A 68 4.67 -3.86 -15.15
N ARG A 69 4.14 -4.95 -15.71
CA ARG A 69 2.73 -5.36 -15.50
C ARG A 69 2.44 -5.66 -14.03
N VAL A 70 3.35 -6.37 -13.35
CA VAL A 70 3.23 -6.67 -11.91
C VAL A 70 3.26 -5.38 -11.08
N ARG A 71 4.16 -4.44 -11.40
CA ARG A 71 4.24 -3.14 -10.73
C ARG A 71 2.94 -2.33 -10.87
N LEU A 72 2.33 -2.33 -12.05
CA LEU A 72 1.07 -1.65 -12.29
C LEU A 72 -0.10 -2.32 -11.56
N LEU A 73 -0.22 -3.65 -11.63
CA LEU A 73 -1.30 -4.39 -11.01
C LEU A 73 -1.23 -4.35 -9.49
N LEU A 74 -0.08 -4.73 -8.92
CA LEU A 74 0.08 -4.92 -7.48
C LEU A 74 0.55 -3.66 -6.76
N GLY A 75 1.50 -2.92 -7.34
CA GLY A 75 2.04 -1.71 -6.73
C GLY A 75 1.08 -0.54 -6.88
N THR A 76 0.89 -0.04 -8.10
CA THR A 76 0.02 1.12 -8.35
C THR A 76 -1.46 0.79 -8.14
N GLY A 77 -1.92 -0.37 -8.61
CA GLY A 77 -3.31 -0.82 -8.47
C GLY A 77 -3.62 -1.24 -7.03
N PHE A 78 -3.28 -2.47 -6.67
CA PHE A 78 -3.71 -3.08 -5.40
C PHE A 78 -3.25 -2.32 -4.16
N CYS A 79 -1.94 -2.11 -3.98
CA CYS A 79 -1.43 -1.36 -2.82
C CYS A 79 -1.92 0.10 -2.82
N GLY A 80 -2.06 0.72 -4.00
CA GLY A 80 -2.62 2.07 -4.14
C GLY A 80 -4.09 2.16 -3.74
N GLY A 81 -4.91 1.16 -4.04
CA GLY A 81 -6.32 1.10 -3.63
C GLY A 81 -6.54 0.65 -2.18
N LEU A 82 -5.66 -0.22 -1.68
CA LEU A 82 -5.68 -0.73 -0.31
C LEU A 82 -5.27 0.34 0.70
N THR A 83 -4.23 1.12 0.41
CA THR A 83 -3.79 2.21 1.28
C THR A 83 -4.62 3.47 1.06
N THR A 84 -4.69 4.35 2.07
CA THR A 84 -5.44 5.60 1.98
C THR A 84 -4.82 6.70 2.86
N TYR A 85 -4.39 7.79 2.21
CA TYR A 85 -3.96 8.99 2.90
C TYR A 85 -5.13 9.88 3.32
N SER A 86 -6.21 9.91 2.52
CA SER A 86 -7.37 10.75 2.80
C SER A 86 -8.10 10.33 4.07
N ALA A 87 -8.33 9.03 4.28
CA ALA A 87 -8.94 8.55 5.52
C ALA A 87 -8.02 8.82 6.72
N PHE A 88 -6.71 8.57 6.57
CA PHE A 88 -5.70 8.88 7.59
C PHE A 88 -5.72 10.36 8.00
N ALA A 89 -5.82 11.28 7.05
CA ALA A 89 -5.92 12.71 7.33
C ALA A 89 -7.22 13.08 8.05
N LEU A 90 -8.35 12.46 7.70
CA LEU A 90 -9.62 12.65 8.39
C LEU A 90 -9.60 12.07 9.81
N ASP A 91 -8.95 10.93 10.02
CA ASP A 91 -8.78 10.32 11.35
C ASP A 91 -7.95 11.22 12.28
N ILE A 92 -6.88 11.86 11.76
CA ILE A 92 -6.11 12.86 12.51
C ILE A 92 -6.97 14.08 12.83
N HIS A 93 -7.72 14.58 11.86
CA HIS A 93 -8.55 15.77 12.02
C HIS A 93 -9.69 15.56 13.03
N GLY A 94 -10.25 14.34 13.08
CA GLY A 94 -11.29 13.97 14.04
C GLY A 94 -10.80 13.77 15.47
N ALA A 95 -9.48 13.68 15.70
CA ALA A 95 -8.88 13.51 17.01
C ALA A 95 -8.50 14.84 17.68
N SER A 96 -8.26 14.82 19.00
CA SER A 96 -7.65 15.98 19.67
C SER A 96 -6.23 16.22 19.12
N PRO A 97 -5.71 17.47 19.13
CA PRO A 97 -4.42 17.79 18.51
C PRO A 97 -3.26 16.89 18.98
N ALA A 98 -3.19 16.57 20.28
CA ALA A 98 -2.15 15.71 20.83
C ALA A 98 -2.30 14.25 20.35
N VAL A 99 -3.53 13.72 20.31
CA VAL A 99 -3.79 12.34 19.86
C VAL A 99 -3.58 12.23 18.35
N GLY A 100 -4.06 13.20 17.57
CA GLY A 100 -3.86 13.27 16.12
C GLY A 100 -2.38 13.34 15.76
N ALA A 101 -1.59 14.17 16.44
CA ALA A 101 -0.14 14.25 16.24
C ALA A 101 0.57 12.94 16.58
N LEU A 102 0.21 12.30 17.69
CA LEU A 102 0.75 11.00 18.07
C LEU A 102 0.40 9.92 17.04
N TYR A 103 -0.86 9.86 16.61
CA TYR A 103 -1.32 8.91 15.60
C TYR A 103 -0.62 9.13 14.26
N ALA A 104 -0.45 10.38 13.84
CA ALA A 104 0.26 10.74 12.62
C ALA A 104 1.73 10.27 12.67
N GLY A 105 2.44 10.64 13.74
CA GLY A 105 3.85 10.27 13.94
C GLY A 105 4.04 8.76 14.01
N ALA A 106 3.23 8.08 14.82
CA ALA A 106 3.30 6.63 14.97
C ALA A 106 3.01 5.91 13.64
N THR A 107 1.97 6.33 12.91
CA THR A 107 1.60 5.68 11.63
C THR A 107 2.67 5.86 10.57
N VAL A 108 3.30 7.05 10.47
CA VAL A 108 4.41 7.26 9.53
C VAL A 108 5.63 6.42 9.90
N LEU A 109 6.05 6.44 11.17
CA LEU A 109 7.21 5.67 11.63
C LEU A 109 7.00 4.16 11.45
N LEU A 110 5.85 3.64 11.87
CA LEU A 110 5.50 2.24 11.71
C LEU A 110 5.32 1.87 10.23
N GLY A 111 4.82 2.78 9.40
CA GLY A 111 4.76 2.60 7.95
C GLY A 111 6.14 2.43 7.32
N LEU A 112 7.12 3.24 7.74
CA LEU A 112 8.52 3.07 7.29
C LEU A 112 9.08 1.71 7.73
N VAL A 113 8.84 1.31 8.99
CA VAL A 113 9.25 -0.01 9.49
C VAL A 113 8.57 -1.12 8.69
N ALA A 114 7.28 -1.01 8.38
CA ALA A 114 6.53 -1.97 7.59
C ALA A 114 7.10 -2.09 6.17
N ALA A 115 7.40 -0.96 5.50
CA ALA A 115 8.01 -0.97 4.17
C ALA A 115 9.37 -1.67 4.18
N LEU A 116 10.21 -1.36 5.17
CA LEU A 116 11.52 -1.99 5.34
C LEU A 116 11.40 -3.48 5.63
N ALA A 117 10.51 -3.88 6.54
CA ALA A 117 10.24 -5.27 6.86
C ALA A 117 9.77 -6.04 5.61
N GLY A 118 8.89 -5.45 4.81
CA GLY A 118 8.46 -5.99 3.53
C GLY A 118 9.64 -6.19 2.58
N ALA A 119 10.46 -5.16 2.40
CA ALA A 119 11.63 -5.21 1.52
C ALA A 119 12.66 -6.26 1.96
N LEU A 120 12.90 -6.40 3.27
CA LEU A 120 13.84 -7.35 3.86
C LEU A 120 13.33 -8.79 3.87
N SER A 121 12.01 -8.99 3.85
CA SER A 121 11.41 -10.34 3.80
C SER A 121 11.65 -11.06 2.47
N VAL A 122 12.05 -10.33 1.43
CA VAL A 122 12.32 -10.89 0.11
C VAL A 122 13.69 -11.57 0.08
N PRO A 123 13.77 -12.89 -0.18
CA PRO A 123 15.04 -13.58 -0.32
C PRO A 123 15.89 -12.97 -1.45
N LYS A 124 17.20 -12.87 -1.24
CA LYS A 124 18.12 -12.40 -2.28
C LYS A 124 18.34 -13.50 -3.32
N VAL A 125 18.09 -13.19 -4.58
CA VAL A 125 18.47 -14.04 -5.71
C VAL A 125 19.97 -13.87 -5.92
N ILE A 126 20.75 -14.91 -5.63
CA ILE A 126 22.17 -14.94 -5.99
C ILE A 126 22.25 -15.22 -7.49
N PRO A 127 22.80 -14.30 -8.30
CA PRO A 127 23.02 -14.59 -9.72
C PRO A 127 24.00 -15.76 -9.83
N ALA A 128 23.60 -16.79 -10.57
CA ALA A 128 24.42 -17.95 -10.91
C ALA A 128 25.52 -17.60 -11.90
#